data_AF-A0AAE0YSQ5-F1
#
_entry.id   AF-A0AAE0YSQ5-F1
#
_cell.length_a   1.000
_cell.length_b   1.000
_cell.length_c   1.000
_cell.angle_alpha   90.00
_cell.angle_beta   90.00
_cell.angle_gamma   90.00
#
_symmetry.space_group_name_H-M   'P 1'
#
loop_
_entity.id
_entity.type
_entity.pdbx_description
1 polymer ?
#
loop_
_entity_poly.entity_id
_entity_poly.type
_entity_poly.pdbx_seq_one_letter_code
_entity_poly.pdbx_strand_id
1 'polypeptide(L)'
;MSLTNCFSRTFAEADRVLRPGGTIAIFDHVWPSSDIPEVQACFEKYWKKLFSFFPEEAIPAFTGFRDLKIPYPDWVRNDDMKIPGKYTVEQYLVFMKSTWVYRAYRAAHPDDDILADLARDLTEVLDRSNQGGVYTVIWPMFIFMTHKPKL
;
A
#
# COMPACT_ATOMS: atom_id res chain seq x y z
N MET A 1 12.95 -16.48 -5.07
CA MET A 1 13.48 -15.80 -6.28
C MET A 1 13.73 -14.36 -5.90
N SER A 2 14.95 -13.82 -6.01
CA SER A 2 15.22 -12.45 -5.57
C SER A 2 14.41 -11.42 -6.40
N LEU A 3 13.86 -10.40 -5.74
CA LEU A 3 13.09 -9.31 -6.38
C LEU A 3 13.87 -8.62 -7.51
N THR A 4 15.19 -8.53 -7.39
CA THR A 4 16.08 -8.00 -8.43
C THR A 4 15.92 -8.76 -9.76
N ASN A 5 15.68 -10.08 -9.68
CA ASN A 5 15.49 -10.95 -10.85
C ASN A 5 14.06 -10.87 -11.41
N CYS A 6 13.08 -10.47 -10.60
CA CYS A 6 11.73 -10.19 -11.11
C CYS A 6 11.71 -8.90 -11.93
N PHE A 7 12.29 -7.81 -11.40
CA PHE A 7 12.31 -6.53 -12.09
C PHE A 7 13.11 -6.56 -13.40
N SER A 8 14.26 -7.25 -13.43
CA SER A 8 15.03 -7.39 -14.66
C SER A 8 14.23 -8.07 -15.77
N ARG A 9 13.48 -9.13 -15.45
CA ARG A 9 12.60 -9.81 -16.41
C ARG A 9 11.42 -8.94 -16.83
N THR A 10 10.82 -8.19 -15.90
CA THR A 10 9.74 -7.25 -16.21
C THR A 10 10.21 -6.16 -17.18
N PHE A 11 11.39 -5.58 -16.96
CA PHE A 11 11.93 -4.56 -17.86
C PHE A 11 12.40 -5.14 -19.20
N ALA A 12 12.96 -6.36 -19.22
CA ALA A 12 13.26 -7.03 -20.49
C ALA A 12 12.00 -7.27 -21.32
N GLU A 13 10.89 -7.65 -20.68
CA GLU A 13 9.61 -7.83 -21.37
C GLU A 13 9.02 -6.49 -21.82
N ALA A 14 9.07 -5.46 -20.98
CA ALA A 14 8.67 -4.11 -21.37
C ALA A 14 9.47 -3.63 -22.59
N ASP A 15 10.78 -3.88 -22.63
CA ASP A 15 11.61 -3.57 -23.77
C ASP A 15 11.20 -4.36 -25.03
N ARG A 16 10.87 -5.65 -24.90
CA ARG A 16 10.42 -6.48 -26.02
C ARG A 16 9.11 -5.97 -26.65
N VAL A 17 8.15 -5.52 -25.83
CA VAL A 17 6.78 -5.20 -26.30
C VAL A 17 6.57 -3.73 -26.64
N LEU A 18 7.33 -2.81 -26.03
CA LEU A 18 7.16 -1.38 -26.28
C LEU A 18 7.81 -0.96 -27.59
N ARG A 19 7.11 -0.10 -28.33
CA ARG A 19 7.67 0.64 -29.46
C ARG A 19 8.70 1.66 -28.96
N PRO A 20 9.68 2.07 -29.79
CA PRO A 20 10.57 3.19 -29.45
C PRO A 20 9.77 4.43 -29.03
N GLY A 21 10.15 5.05 -27.91
CA GLY A 21 9.41 6.15 -27.28
C GLY A 21 8.18 5.76 -26.45
N GLY A 22 7.83 4.48 -26.36
CA GLY A 22 6.72 3.99 -25.55
C GLY A 22 6.94 4.22 -24.05
N THR A 23 5.85 4.41 -23.30
CA THR A 23 5.91 4.76 -21.87
C THR A 23 5.78 3.54 -20.97
N ILE A 24 6.58 3.50 -19.91
CA ILE A 24 6.39 2.62 -18.76
C ILE A 24 5.93 3.48 -17.59
N ALA A 25 4.83 3.09 -16.96
CA ALA A 25 4.34 3.68 -15.73
C ALA A 25 4.21 2.57 -14.68
N ILE A 26 4.98 2.67 -13.59
CA ILE A 26 4.91 1.74 -12.45
C ILE A 26 4.38 2.54 -11.28
N PHE A 27 3.21 2.17 -10.76
CA PHE A 27 2.62 2.84 -9.60
C PHE A 27 2.21 1.82 -8.55
N ASP A 28 2.22 2.28 -7.31
CA ASP A 28 1.64 1.57 -6.19
C ASP A 28 1.15 2.58 -5.15
N HIS A 29 0.45 2.07 -4.16
CA HIS A 29 0.09 2.74 -2.93
C HIS A 29 0.88 2.15 -1.75
N VAL A 30 1.11 2.97 -0.74
CA VAL A 30 1.69 2.54 0.54
C VAL A 30 0.62 2.46 1.61
N TRP A 31 1.05 2.33 2.87
CA TRP A 31 0.17 2.24 4.02
C TRP A 31 -0.92 3.32 4.04
N PRO A 32 -2.18 2.96 4.36
CA PRO A 32 -3.22 3.95 4.52
C PRO A 32 -2.88 4.87 5.68
N SER A 33 -3.30 6.12 5.56
CA SER A 33 -3.13 7.15 6.57
C SER A 33 -4.46 7.86 6.86
N SER A 34 -4.52 8.58 7.96
CA SER A 34 -5.62 9.49 8.27
C SER A 34 -5.07 10.82 8.80
N ASP A 35 -5.74 11.92 8.45
CA ASP A 35 -5.43 13.23 9.03
C ASP A 35 -5.97 13.38 10.46
N ILE A 36 -6.75 12.40 10.95
CA ILE A 36 -7.20 12.33 12.34
C ILE A 36 -6.14 11.54 13.14
N PRO A 37 -5.35 12.19 14.03
CA PRO A 37 -4.21 11.54 14.69
C PRO A 37 -4.57 10.28 15.46
N GLU A 38 -5.75 10.25 16.08
CA GLU A 38 -6.22 9.10 16.85
C GLU A 38 -6.60 7.92 15.93
N VAL A 39 -7.16 8.19 14.75
CA VAL A 39 -7.44 7.15 13.74
C VAL A 39 -6.12 6.63 13.17
N GLN A 40 -5.17 7.52 12.90
CA GLN A 40 -3.82 7.14 12.46
C GLN A 40 -3.13 6.23 13.49
N ALA A 41 -3.24 6.55 14.78
CA ALA A 41 -2.70 5.71 15.85
C ALA A 41 -3.36 4.32 15.89
N CYS A 42 -4.67 4.22 15.62
CA CYS A 42 -5.34 2.93 15.43
C CYS A 42 -4.71 2.17 14.24
N PHE A 43 -4.56 2.80 13.08
CA PHE A 43 -3.94 2.16 11.92
C PHE A 43 -2.56 1.60 12.26
N GLU A 44 -1.69 2.40 12.86
CA GLU A 44 -0.33 1.99 13.24
C GLU A 44 -0.34 0.82 14.23
N LYS A 45 -1.18 0.87 15.26
CA LYS A 45 -1.33 -0.20 16.27
C LYS A 45 -1.65 -1.54 15.60
N TYR A 46 -2.64 -1.55 14.70
CA TYR A 46 -3.14 -2.79 14.12
C TYR A 46 -2.27 -3.29 12.96
N TRP A 47 -1.76 -2.40 12.11
CA TRP A 47 -0.80 -2.80 11.07
C TRP A 47 0.51 -3.32 11.63
N LYS A 48 0.98 -2.81 12.78
CA LYS A 48 2.17 -3.32 13.46
C LYS A 48 2.01 -4.78 13.89
N LYS A 49 0.82 -5.21 14.35
CA LYS A 49 0.53 -6.61 14.66
C LYS A 49 0.61 -7.52 13.43
N LEU A 50 0.29 -6.99 12.26
CA LEU A 50 0.31 -7.72 11.00
C LEU A 50 1.70 -7.73 10.34
N PHE A 51 2.62 -6.86 10.76
CA PHE A 51 3.89 -6.63 10.06
C PHE A 51 4.74 -7.88 9.91
N SER A 52 4.80 -8.74 10.94
CA SER A 52 5.58 -9.99 10.92
C SER A 52 5.07 -11.04 9.95
N PHE A 53 3.86 -10.86 9.41
CA PHE A 53 3.26 -11.79 8.46
C PHE A 53 3.59 -11.45 7.01
N PHE A 54 4.16 -10.28 6.74
CA PHE A 54 4.58 -9.95 5.39
C PHE A 54 5.83 -10.74 4.98
N PRO A 55 5.88 -11.24 3.74
CA PRO A 55 7.08 -11.86 3.21
C PRO A 55 8.18 -10.78 3.06
N GLU A 56 9.45 -11.18 3.18
CA GLU A 56 10.59 -10.28 2.96
C GLU A 56 10.53 -9.64 1.56
N GLU A 57 9.94 -10.35 0.59
CA GLU A 57 9.71 -9.87 -0.76
C GLU A 57 8.76 -8.64 -0.84
N ALA A 58 7.99 -8.35 0.21
CA ALA A 58 7.14 -7.16 0.28
C ALA A 58 7.90 -5.91 0.75
N ILE A 59 9.12 -6.03 1.30
CA ILE A 59 9.88 -4.92 1.88
C ILE A 59 10.03 -3.75 0.89
N PRO A 60 10.38 -3.97 -0.39
CA PRO A 60 10.50 -2.84 -1.31
C PRO A 60 9.19 -2.07 -1.50
N ALA A 61 8.03 -2.72 -1.47
CA ALA A 61 6.75 -2.01 -1.57
C ALA A 61 6.53 -1.05 -0.38
N PHE A 62 6.96 -1.41 0.83
CA PHE A 62 6.86 -0.54 2.02
C PHE A 62 7.79 0.66 1.97
N THR A 63 8.90 0.55 1.27
CA THR A 63 9.79 1.68 0.99
C THR A 63 9.35 2.49 -0.24
N GLY A 64 8.22 2.13 -0.85
CA GLY A 64 7.74 2.72 -2.10
C GLY A 64 8.67 2.44 -3.29
N PHE A 65 9.39 1.32 -3.28
CA PHE A 65 10.42 0.93 -4.23
C PHE A 65 11.52 1.97 -4.41
N ARG A 66 11.90 2.72 -3.36
CA ARG A 66 12.94 3.77 -3.43
C ARG A 66 14.28 3.29 -3.99
N ASP A 67 14.63 2.02 -3.75
CA ASP A 67 15.88 1.42 -4.23
C ASP A 67 15.76 0.74 -5.60
N LEU A 68 14.60 0.83 -6.26
CA LEU A 68 14.38 0.25 -7.58
C LEU A 68 15.22 0.96 -8.65
N LYS A 69 16.06 0.19 -9.33
CA LYS A 69 16.85 0.67 -10.47
C LYS A 69 16.05 0.51 -11.76
N ILE A 70 15.58 1.62 -12.32
CA ILE A 70 14.91 1.67 -13.61
C ILE A 70 15.98 1.74 -14.72
N PRO A 71 16.03 0.79 -15.66
CA PRO A 71 17.11 0.68 -16.65
C PRO A 71 16.93 1.61 -17.87
N TYR A 72 16.11 2.64 -17.74
CA TYR A 72 15.80 3.60 -18.80
C TYR A 72 16.27 5.00 -18.38
N PRO A 73 16.77 5.82 -19.30
CA PRO A 73 17.21 7.18 -18.99
C PRO A 73 16.02 8.06 -18.61
N ASP A 74 16.30 9.16 -17.91
CA ASP A 74 15.36 10.25 -17.64
C ASP A 74 14.05 9.83 -16.96
N TRP A 75 14.06 8.73 -16.21
CA TRP A 75 12.90 8.33 -15.43
C TRP A 75 12.60 9.38 -14.36
N VAL A 76 11.31 9.63 -14.15
CA VAL A 76 10.81 10.56 -13.13
C VAL A 76 9.99 9.79 -12.10
N ARG A 77 10.02 10.27 -10.87
CA ARG A 77 9.15 9.80 -9.79
C ARG A 77 8.29 10.94 -9.27
N ASN A 78 7.03 10.63 -8.99
CA ASN A 78 6.11 11.50 -8.30
C ASN A 78 5.53 10.76 -7.09
N ASP A 79 5.71 11.35 -5.90
CA ASP A 79 5.22 10.86 -4.59
C ASP A 79 4.05 11.70 -4.05
N ASP A 80 3.62 12.73 -4.77
CA ASP A 80 2.60 13.69 -4.31
C ASP A 80 1.17 13.17 -4.52
N MET A 81 1.02 12.02 -5.19
CA MET A 81 -0.27 11.42 -5.49
C MET A 81 -0.90 10.82 -4.23
N LYS A 82 -2.19 11.07 -4.04
CA LYS A 82 -2.98 10.54 -2.93
C LYS A 82 -4.36 10.15 -3.43
N ILE A 83 -4.88 9.02 -2.96
CA ILE A 83 -6.29 8.65 -3.16
C ILE A 83 -7.01 8.85 -1.81
N PRO A 84 -7.72 9.97 -1.61
CA PRO A 84 -8.62 10.10 -0.46
C PRO A 84 -9.88 9.26 -0.71
N GLY A 85 -10.27 8.47 0.29
CA GLY A 85 -11.53 7.75 0.31
C GLY A 85 -12.31 8.05 1.59
N LYS A 86 -13.63 8.08 1.47
CA LYS A 86 -14.55 8.18 2.61
C LYS A 86 -14.97 6.78 3.01
N TYR A 87 -14.72 6.42 4.27
CA TYR A 87 -14.98 5.08 4.79
C TYR A 87 -15.84 5.15 6.05
N THR A 88 -16.79 4.23 6.17
CA THR A 88 -17.28 3.79 7.48
C THR A 88 -16.28 2.84 8.12
N VAL A 89 -16.40 2.61 9.43
CA VAL A 89 -15.61 1.58 10.12
C VAL A 89 -15.78 0.23 9.42
N GLU A 90 -17.01 -0.19 9.12
CA GLU A 90 -17.30 -1.44 8.41
C GLU A 90 -16.57 -1.56 7.07
N GLN A 91 -16.60 -0.51 6.25
CA GLN A 91 -15.92 -0.50 4.95
C GLN A 91 -14.41 -0.65 5.09
N TYR A 92 -13.80 -0.01 6.10
CA TYR A 92 -12.37 -0.18 6.37
C TYR A 92 -12.04 -1.61 6.81
N LEU A 93 -12.89 -2.24 7.63
CA LEU A 93 -12.71 -3.64 8.04
C LEU A 93 -12.83 -4.60 6.85
N VAL A 94 -13.74 -4.34 5.92
CA VAL A 94 -13.84 -5.12 4.67
C VAL A 94 -12.54 -5.02 3.87
N PHE A 95 -11.96 -3.82 3.77
CA PHE A 95 -10.64 -3.65 3.15
C PHE A 95 -9.59 -4.50 3.88
N MET A 96 -9.48 -4.41 5.22
CA MET A 96 -8.51 -5.17 6.00
C MET A 96 -8.65 -6.69 5.77
N LYS A 97 -9.89 -7.20 5.75
CA LYS A 97 -10.21 -8.62 5.45
C LYS A 97 -9.75 -9.07 4.06
N SER A 98 -9.69 -8.14 3.10
CA SER A 98 -9.28 -8.45 1.73
C SER A 98 -7.78 -8.68 1.60
N THR A 99 -6.98 -8.16 2.55
CA THR A 99 -5.52 -8.25 2.51
C THR A 99 -5.03 -9.68 2.76
N TRP A 100 -3.98 -10.08 2.05
CA TRP A 100 -3.34 -11.39 2.26
C TRP A 100 -2.74 -11.49 3.67
N VAL A 101 -2.15 -10.41 4.19
CA VAL A 101 -1.51 -10.41 5.52
C VAL A 101 -2.51 -10.68 6.64
N TYR A 102 -3.73 -10.15 6.55
CA TYR A 102 -4.78 -10.47 7.51
C TYR A 102 -5.13 -11.96 7.47
N ARG A 103 -5.27 -12.54 6.27
CA ARG A 103 -5.56 -13.97 6.13
C ARG A 103 -4.45 -14.84 6.72
N ALA A 104 -3.19 -14.47 6.51
CA ALA A 104 -2.04 -15.15 7.09
C ALA A 104 -2.02 -15.04 8.63
N TYR A 105 -2.24 -13.84 9.17
CA TYR A 105 -2.39 -13.60 10.61
C TYR A 105 -3.48 -14.48 11.22
N ARG A 106 -4.65 -14.48 10.58
CA ARG A 106 -5.85 -15.18 11.04
C ARG A 106 -5.68 -16.70 11.02
N ALA A 107 -4.91 -17.23 10.09
CA ALA A 107 -4.57 -18.66 10.06
C ALA A 107 -3.64 -19.05 11.22
N ALA A 108 -2.71 -18.17 11.62
CA ALA A 108 -1.80 -18.42 12.73
C ALA A 108 -2.41 -18.14 14.11
N HIS A 109 -3.41 -17.25 14.18
CA HIS A 109 -4.05 -16.83 15.43
C HIS A 109 -5.57 -17.04 15.38
N PRO A 110 -6.06 -18.29 15.45
CA PRO A 110 -7.46 -18.62 15.26
C PRO A 110 -8.41 -18.10 16.37
N ASP A 111 -7.89 -17.60 17.49
CA ASP A 111 -8.72 -17.11 18.60
C ASP A 111 -8.64 -15.58 18.77
N ASP A 112 -7.77 -14.90 18.01
CA ASP A 112 -7.63 -13.45 18.07
C ASP A 112 -8.50 -12.75 17.01
N ASP A 113 -9.51 -12.00 17.45
CA ASP A 113 -10.35 -11.16 16.59
C ASP A 113 -9.85 -9.71 16.54
N ILE A 114 -8.69 -9.55 15.89
CA ILE A 114 -8.05 -8.26 15.68
C ILE A 114 -8.96 -7.24 14.98
N LEU A 115 -9.95 -7.70 14.19
CA LEU A 115 -10.87 -6.80 13.49
C LEU A 115 -12.01 -6.31 14.37
N ALA A 116 -12.52 -7.14 15.29
CA ALA A 116 -13.45 -6.67 16.31
C ALA A 116 -12.78 -5.63 17.23
N ASP A 117 -11.52 -5.87 17.60
CA ASP A 117 -10.72 -4.92 18.37
C ASP A 117 -10.50 -3.60 17.61
N LEU A 118 -10.11 -3.67 16.33
CA LEU A 118 -9.98 -2.49 15.47
C LEU A 118 -11.30 -1.75 15.29
N ALA A 119 -12.41 -2.47 15.14
CA ALA A 119 -13.74 -1.88 15.00
C ALA A 119 -14.10 -1.03 16.23
N ARG A 120 -13.96 -1.63 17.43
CA ARG A 120 -14.23 -0.97 18.70
C ARG A 120 -13.37 0.29 18.85
N ASP A 121 -12.06 0.16 18.67
CA ASP A 121 -11.13 1.27 18.86
C ASP A 121 -11.40 2.41 17.86
N LEU A 122 -11.68 2.11 16.59
CA LEU A 122 -12.04 3.12 15.59
C LEU A 122 -13.35 3.81 15.93
N THR A 123 -14.39 3.08 16.32
CA THR A 123 -15.67 3.67 16.74
C THR A 123 -15.48 4.60 17.93
N GLU A 124 -14.78 4.16 18.98
CA GLU A 124 -14.49 4.99 20.16
C GLU A 124 -13.70 6.27 19.82
N VAL A 125 -12.75 6.18 18.88
CA VAL A 125 -11.98 7.33 18.41
C VAL A 125 -12.85 8.30 17.62
N LEU A 126 -13.69 7.80 16.71
CA LEU A 126 -14.55 8.64 15.86
C LEU A 126 -15.64 9.36 16.68
N ASP A 127 -16.20 8.68 17.68
CA ASP A 127 -17.17 9.26 18.60
C ASP A 127 -16.53 10.38 19.43
N ARG A 128 -15.32 10.17 19.97
CA ARG A 128 -14.60 11.18 20.76
C ARG A 128 -14.15 12.39 19.93
N SER A 129 -13.78 12.16 18.67
CA SER A 129 -13.32 13.22 17.76
C SER A 129 -14.46 13.95 17.04
N ASN A 130 -15.72 13.58 17.31
CA ASN A 130 -16.93 14.13 16.69
C ASN A 130 -16.87 14.15 15.15
N GLN A 131 -16.17 13.17 14.55
CA GLN A 131 -16.02 13.04 13.10
C GLN A 131 -17.19 12.31 12.45
N GLY A 132 -18.10 11.74 13.26
CA GLY A 132 -19.25 10.97 12.81
C GLY A 132 -18.87 9.57 12.29
N GLY A 133 -19.84 8.87 11.68
CA GLY A 133 -19.66 7.49 11.22
C GLY A 133 -18.87 7.32 9.92
N VAL A 134 -18.40 8.40 9.30
CA VAL A 134 -17.65 8.41 8.03
C VAL A 134 -16.42 9.29 8.16
N TYR A 135 -15.24 8.75 7.87
CA TYR A 135 -13.96 9.45 8.00
C TYR A 135 -13.11 9.30 6.75
N THR A 136 -12.09 10.17 6.62
CA THR A 136 -11.16 10.12 5.48
C THR A 136 -10.03 9.14 5.75
N VAL A 137 -9.83 8.21 4.82
CA VAL A 137 -8.62 7.40 4.71
C VAL A 137 -7.88 7.83 3.46
N ILE A 138 -6.59 8.09 3.58
CA ILE A 138 -5.73 8.55 2.50
C ILE A 138 -4.79 7.41 2.14
N TRP A 139 -4.80 7.02 0.87
CA TRP A 139 -3.81 6.10 0.30
C TRP A 139 -2.72 6.93 -0.39
N PRO A 140 -1.54 7.10 0.22
CA PRO A 140 -0.44 7.74 -0.47
C PRO A 140 0.02 6.83 -1.60
N MET A 141 0.28 7.42 -2.76
CA MET A 141 0.72 6.72 -3.95
C MET A 141 2.05 7.25 -4.43
N PHE A 142 2.75 6.42 -5.18
CA PHE A 142 3.87 6.86 -5.98
C PHE A 142 3.73 6.30 -7.39
N ILE A 143 4.36 7.00 -8.33
CA ILE A 143 4.48 6.56 -9.71
C ILE A 143 5.89 6.84 -10.22
N PHE A 144 6.45 5.86 -10.90
CA PHE A 144 7.62 6.02 -11.76
C PHE A 144 7.17 6.06 -13.20
N MET A 145 7.69 7.01 -13.97
CA MET A 145 7.42 7.11 -15.40
C MET A 145 8.73 7.20 -16.16
N THR A 146 8.82 6.49 -17.25
CA THR A 146 9.97 6.53 -18.16
C THR A 146 9.57 6.18 -19.57
N HIS A 147 10.46 6.43 -20.52
CA HIS A 147 10.29 6.05 -21.91
C HIS A 147 11.32 5.02 -22.35
N LYS A 148 10.89 4.10 -23.21
CA LYS A 148 11.83 3.32 -24.03
C LYS A 148 12.57 4.28 -24.97
N PRO A 149 13.90 4.19 -25.10
CA PRO A 149 14.67 5.05 -26.00
C PRO A 149 14.11 5.05 -27.43
N LYS A 150 14.11 6.23 -28.04
CA LYS A 150 13.92 6.38 -29.48
C LYS A 150 15.26 6.01 -30.13
N LEU A 151 15.27 4.97 -30.96
CA LEU A 151 16.43 4.62 -31.79
C LEU A 151 16.78 5.80 -32.71
#